data_AF-A0A804PKP4-F1
#
_entry.id   AF-A0A804PKP4-F1
#
_cell.length_a   1.000
_cell.length_b   1.000
_cell.length_c   1.000
_cell.angle_alpha   90.00
_cell.angle_beta   90.00
_cell.angle_gamma   90.00
#
_symmetry.space_group_name_H-M   'P 1'
#
loop_
_entity.id
_entity.type
_entity.pdbx_description
1 polymer ?
#
loop_
_entity_poly.entity_id
_entity_poly.type
_entity_poly.pdbx_seq_one_letter_code
_entity_poly.pdbx_strand_id
1 'polypeptide(L)'
;MYSYFRAPLRRSSSWTFDEKILVQALYKVLLSVSKKYPVVLYIRDVEKFLHKSPKMYLLFEKLLNKLEGPVLILGSRIVDMNSDEESNDRLTVLFPYNIEIKPLENENHLVSWNSQLEEDMKMIQFQDNRNHIMEV
;
A
#
# COMPACT_ATOMS: atom_id res chain seq x y z
N MET A 1 -0.09 -29.99 -0.04
CA MET A 1 -1.33 -29.27 0.32
C MET A 1 -0.90 -27.91 0.84
N TYR A 2 -0.88 -26.88 -0.01
CA TYR A 2 -0.42 -25.54 0.40
C TYR A 2 -1.49 -24.92 1.28
N SER A 3 -1.27 -24.94 2.59
CA SER A 3 -2.09 -24.20 3.55
C SER A 3 -1.89 -22.72 3.30
N TYR A 4 -2.94 -22.04 2.82
CA TYR A 4 -2.99 -20.59 2.77
C TYR A 4 -2.83 -20.05 4.20
N PHE A 5 -1.61 -19.71 4.61
CA PHE A 5 -1.36 -19.00 5.85
C PHE A 5 -1.87 -17.57 5.69
N ARG A 6 -3.15 -17.37 6.00
CA ARG A 6 -3.74 -16.04 6.09
C ARG A 6 -3.20 -15.40 7.38
N ALA A 7 -2.13 -14.61 7.28
CA ALA A 7 -1.80 -13.67 8.35
C ALA A 7 -3.07 -12.84 8.66
N PRO A 8 -3.28 -12.36 9.91
CA PRO A 8 -4.48 -11.59 10.26
C PRO A 8 -4.60 -10.31 9.41
N LEU A 9 -5.20 -10.41 8.23
CA LEU A 9 -5.67 -9.27 7.45
C LEU A 9 -6.90 -8.76 8.19
N ARG A 10 -6.69 -7.80 9.08
CA ARG A 10 -7.56 -6.64 9.35
C ARG A 10 -7.42 -6.23 10.81
N ARG A 11 -6.49 -5.31 11.08
CA ARG A 11 -6.93 -4.15 11.88
C ARG A 11 -7.90 -3.38 10.97
N SER A 12 -9.20 -3.51 11.22
CA SER A 12 -10.18 -2.54 10.72
C SER A 12 -9.90 -1.21 11.42
N SER A 13 -8.84 -0.50 11.01
CA SER A 13 -8.64 0.85 11.48
C SER A 13 -9.62 1.72 10.70
N SER A 14 -10.83 1.88 11.22
CA SER A 14 -11.64 3.03 10.85
C SER A 14 -10.87 4.26 11.32
N TRP A 15 -10.15 4.91 10.40
CA TRP A 15 -9.40 6.11 10.76
C TRP A 15 -10.39 7.17 11.24
N THR A 16 -10.27 7.58 12.50
CA THR A 16 -11.10 8.63 13.13
C THR A 16 -10.70 10.04 12.70
N PHE A 17 -9.64 10.18 11.90
CA PHE A 17 -9.16 11.47 11.41
C PHE A 17 -10.09 12.09 10.37
N ASP A 18 -10.23 13.40 10.43
CA ASP A 18 -10.76 14.18 9.32
C ASP A 18 -9.82 14.03 8.10
N GLU A 19 -10.40 13.59 6.99
CA GLU A 19 -9.68 13.30 5.75
C GLU A 19 -8.95 14.53 5.19
N LYS A 20 -9.53 15.73 5.34
CA LYS A 20 -8.91 16.96 4.87
C LYS A 20 -7.69 17.29 5.72
N ILE A 21 -7.79 17.15 7.04
CA ILE A 21 -6.64 17.34 7.94
C ILE A 21 -5.52 16.36 7.58
N LEU A 22 -5.84 15.08 7.38
CA LEU A 22 -4.86 14.06 7.03
C LEU A 22 -4.13 14.40 5.72
N VAL A 23 -4.87 14.68 4.65
CA VAL A 23 -4.29 15.00 3.33
C VAL A 23 -3.50 16.30 3.38
N GLN A 24 -3.97 17.33 4.10
CA GLN A 24 -3.23 18.58 4.26
C GLN A 24 -1.93 18.40 5.06
N ALA A 25 -1.95 17.60 6.13
CA ALA A 25 -0.76 17.28 6.90
C ALA A 25 0.26 16.53 6.04
N LEU A 26 -0.19 15.52 5.30
CA LEU A 26 0.66 14.75 4.38
C LEU A 26 1.30 15.65 3.32
N TYR A 27 0.51 16.52 2.68
CA TYR A 27 1.02 17.48 1.68
C TYR A 27 2.12 18.38 2.27
N LYS A 28 1.91 18.94 3.46
CA LYS A 28 2.90 19.82 4.12
C LYS A 28 4.19 19.08 4.43
N VAL A 29 4.10 17.84 4.91
CA VAL A 29 5.29 17.01 5.19
C VAL A 29 6.05 16.74 3.90
N LEU A 30 5.36 16.27 2.85
CA LEU A 30 5.99 15.98 1.55
C LEU A 30 6.67 17.24 0.99
N LEU A 31 5.98 18.38 0.97
CA LEU A 31 6.52 19.65 0.50
C LEU A 31 7.73 20.12 1.32
N SER A 32 7.75 19.87 2.62
CA SER A 32 8.87 20.27 3.47
C SER A 32 10.09 19.39 3.26
N VAL A 33 9.91 18.08 3.10
CA VAL A 33 11.00 17.12 2.95
C VAL A 33 11.55 17.14 1.52
N SER A 34 10.67 17.23 0.51
CA SER A 34 11.06 17.22 -0.91
C SER A 34 11.96 18.38 -1.32
N LYS A 35 11.90 19.50 -0.60
CA LYS A 35 12.80 20.65 -0.80
C LYS A 35 14.28 20.34 -0.56
N LYS A 36 14.58 19.34 0.28
CA LYS A 36 15.95 19.01 0.67
C LYS A 36 16.40 17.67 0.12
N TYR A 37 15.50 16.70 0.03
CA TYR A 37 15.82 15.32 -0.33
C TYR A 37 14.72 14.71 -1.21
N PRO A 38 15.06 13.80 -2.13
CA PRO A 38 14.07 12.92 -2.74
C PRO A 38 13.27 12.14 -1.70
N VAL A 39 11.97 11.96 -1.93
CA VAL A 39 11.08 11.25 -1.00
C VAL A 39 10.26 10.20 -1.73
N VAL A 40 10.17 9.02 -1.14
CA VAL A 40 9.25 7.97 -1.58
C VAL A 40 8.08 7.89 -0.60
N LEU A 41 6.87 8.18 -1.07
CA LEU A 41 5.64 7.90 -0.35
C LEU A 41 5.10 6.54 -0.76
N TYR A 42 5.05 5.60 0.17
CA TYR A 42 4.40 4.30 -0.04
C TYR A 42 3.03 4.27 0.64
N ILE A 43 2.01 3.93 -0.14
CA ILE A 43 0.64 3.73 0.34
C ILE A 43 0.27 2.27 0.15
N ARG A 44 0.02 1.59 1.27
CA ARG A 44 -0.46 0.22 1.28
C ARG A 44 -1.97 0.20 1.07
N ASP A 45 -2.45 -0.75 0.27
CA ASP A 45 -3.89 -0.97 0.04
C ASP A 45 -4.56 0.33 -0.44
N VAL A 46 -4.06 0.85 -1.57
CA VAL A 46 -4.52 2.13 -2.13
C VAL A 46 -6.01 2.15 -2.41
N GLU A 47 -6.56 0.99 -2.73
CA GLU A 47 -7.99 0.84 -2.98
C GLU A 47 -8.79 1.15 -1.71
N LYS A 48 -8.45 0.51 -0.59
CA LYS A 48 -9.08 0.80 0.70
C LYS A 48 -8.82 2.23 1.17
N PHE A 49 -7.62 2.75 0.92
CA PHE A 49 -7.26 4.11 1.29
C PHE A 49 -8.08 5.16 0.54
N LEU A 50 -8.20 5.05 -0.78
CA LEU A 50 -8.88 6.03 -1.64
C LEU A 50 -10.40 5.84 -1.66
N HIS A 51 -10.90 4.62 -1.54
CA HIS A 51 -12.34 4.32 -1.47
C HIS A 51 -12.94 4.49 -0.08
N LYS A 52 -12.16 4.95 0.91
CA LYS A 52 -12.71 5.28 2.24
C LYS A 52 -13.91 6.24 2.12
N SER A 53 -13.82 7.22 1.21
CA SER A 53 -14.95 8.05 0.80
C SER A 53 -14.67 8.70 -0.56
N PRO A 54 -15.71 9.15 -1.31
CA PRO A 54 -15.52 9.94 -2.52
C PRO A 54 -14.71 11.23 -2.29
N LYS A 55 -14.79 11.79 -1.07
CA LYS A 55 -14.04 12.99 -0.67
C LYS A 55 -12.55 12.68 -0.55
N MET A 56 -12.17 11.52 -0.03
CA MET A 56 -10.78 11.12 0.12
C MET A 56 -10.07 11.03 -1.24
N TYR A 57 -10.71 10.40 -2.24
CA TYR A 57 -10.20 10.35 -3.62
C TYR A 57 -9.92 11.77 -4.17
N LEU A 58 -10.90 12.68 -4.11
CA LEU A 58 -10.77 14.04 -4.63
C LEU A 58 -9.72 14.87 -3.89
N LEU A 59 -9.59 14.66 -2.57
CA LEU A 59 -8.55 15.32 -1.78
C LEU A 59 -7.17 14.83 -2.17
N PHE A 60 -7.01 13.52 -2.37
CA PHE A 60 -5.74 12.91 -2.75
C PHE A 60 -5.34 13.33 -4.17
N GLU A 61 -6.26 13.31 -5.13
CA GLU A 61 -6.04 13.82 -6.48
C GLU A 61 -5.58 15.29 -6.48
N LYS A 62 -6.24 16.15 -5.68
CA LYS A 62 -5.81 17.54 -5.50
C LYS A 62 -4.44 17.68 -4.85
N LEU A 63 -4.06 16.76 -3.97
CA LEU A 63 -2.71 16.70 -3.40
C LEU A 63 -1.72 16.37 -4.50
N LEU A 64 -1.96 15.32 -5.30
CA LEU A 64 -1.08 14.91 -6.40
C LEU A 64 -0.83 16.05 -7.38
N ASN A 65 -1.89 16.75 -7.79
CA ASN A 65 -1.81 17.88 -8.72
C ASN A 65 -1.06 19.11 -8.18
N LYS A 66 -0.82 19.18 -6.87
CA LYS A 66 -0.09 20.27 -6.21
C LYS A 66 1.31 19.87 -5.75
N LEU A 67 1.67 18.59 -5.86
CA LEU A 67 2.97 18.12 -5.44
C LEU A 67 4.03 18.60 -6.42
N GLU A 68 5.09 19.16 -5.86
CA GLU A 68 6.26 19.63 -6.59
C GLU A 68 7.53 19.05 -5.93
N GLY A 69 8.58 18.92 -6.73
CA GLY A 69 9.88 18.39 -6.30
C GLY A 69 10.04 16.88 -6.49
N PRO A 70 11.15 16.31 -6.00
CA PRO A 70 11.54 14.92 -6.22
C PRO A 70 10.73 13.95 -5.34
N VAL A 71 9.42 13.82 -5.61
CA VAL A 71 8.51 12.93 -4.89
C VAL A 71 8.09 11.77 -5.78
N LEU A 72 8.41 10.54 -5.36
CA LEU A 72 7.90 9.30 -5.95
C LEU A 72 6.77 8.77 -5.07
N ILE A 73 5.65 8.39 -5.68
CA ILE A 73 4.51 7.82 -4.97
C ILE A 73 4.30 6.40 -5.47
N LEU A 74 4.32 5.45 -4.53
CA LEU A 74 4.09 4.05 -4.77
C LEU A 74 2.79 3.65 -4.08
N GLY A 75 1.88 3.06 -4.85
CA GLY A 75 0.67 2.43 -4.36
C GLY A 75 0.76 0.92 -4.50
N SER A 76 0.28 0.17 -3.50
CA SER A 76 0.08 -1.27 -3.65
C SER A 76 -1.39 -1.64 -3.48
N ARG A 77 -1.83 -2.63 -4.25
CA ARG A 77 -3.10 -3.34 -4.12
C ARG A 77 -2.86 -4.82 -4.32
N ILE A 78 -3.69 -5.65 -3.70
CA ILE A 78 -3.72 -7.09 -3.98
C ILE A 78 -4.90 -7.30 -4.91
N VAL A 79 -4.65 -7.86 -6.09
CA VAL A 79 -5.68 -8.19 -7.07
C VAL A 79 -5.86 -9.70 -7.08
N ASP A 80 -7.10 -10.17 -7.06
CA ASP A 80 -7.39 -11.58 -7.33
C ASP A 80 -7.35 -11.80 -8.84
N MET A 81 -6.47 -12.69 -9.31
CA MET A 81 -6.33 -12.98 -10.75
C MET A 81 -7.58 -13.65 -11.33
N ASN A 82 -8.46 -14.19 -10.48
CA ASN A 82 -9.71 -14.83 -10.90
C ASN A 82 -10.90 -13.86 -10.92
N SER A 83 -10.74 -12.63 -10.41
CA SER A 83 -11.79 -11.64 -10.51
C SER A 83 -11.66 -10.89 -11.82
N ASP A 84 -12.66 -11.01 -12.70
CA ASP A 84 -12.86 -10.14 -13.87
C ASP A 84 -13.27 -8.71 -13.44
N GLU A 85 -12.94 -8.29 -12.21
CA GLU A 85 -13.15 -6.93 -11.76
C GLU A 85 -12.15 -6.05 -12.50
N GLU A 86 -12.61 -5.45 -13.60
CA GLU A 86 -11.94 -4.39 -14.34
C GLU A 86 -11.30 -3.45 -13.32
N SER A 87 -9.97 -3.41 -13.33
CA SER A 87 -9.21 -2.60 -12.40
C SER A 87 -9.77 -1.18 -12.41
N ASN A 88 -10.39 -0.76 -11.30
CA ASN A 88 -11.17 0.48 -11.24
C ASN A 88 -10.44 1.64 -11.92
N ASP A 89 -11.03 2.14 -13.02
CA ASP A 89 -10.48 3.17 -13.93
C ASP A 89 -9.97 4.41 -13.20
N ARG A 90 -10.49 4.70 -12.01
CA ARG A 90 -10.05 5.86 -11.24
C ARG A 90 -8.65 5.71 -10.65
N LEU A 91 -8.23 4.49 -10.32
CA LEU A 91 -6.89 4.25 -9.80
C LEU A 91 -5.84 4.40 -10.89
N THR A 92 -6.15 4.00 -12.14
CA THR A 92 -5.21 4.13 -13.26
C THR A 92 -4.96 5.59 -13.64
N VAL A 93 -5.92 6.49 -13.37
CA VAL A 93 -5.73 7.94 -13.50
C VAL A 93 -4.71 8.48 -12.50
N LEU A 94 -4.77 8.03 -11.23
CA LEU A 94 -3.85 8.49 -10.18
C LEU A 94 -2.49 7.77 -10.23
N PHE A 95 -2.47 6.52 -10.67
CA PHE A 95 -1.31 5.65 -10.77
C PHE A 95 -1.21 5.10 -12.20
N PRO A 96 -0.67 5.89 -13.15
CA PRO A 96 -0.63 5.51 -14.56
C PRO A 96 0.35 4.36 -14.85
N TYR A 97 1.33 4.15 -13.97
CA TYR A 97 2.33 3.09 -14.11
C TYR A 97 2.02 1.94 -13.17
N ASN A 98 1.69 0.78 -13.74
CA ASN A 98 1.39 -0.43 -13.00
C ASN A 98 2.55 -1.42 -13.12
N ILE A 99 3.03 -1.91 -11.97
CA ILE A 99 3.97 -3.01 -11.89
C ILE A 99 3.22 -4.19 -11.30
N GLU A 100 3.11 -5.26 -12.07
CA GLU A 100 2.45 -6.47 -11.66
C GLU A 100 3.48 -7.47 -11.13
N ILE A 101 3.30 -7.93 -9.89
CA ILE A 101 4.14 -8.96 -9.28
C ILE A 101 3.36 -10.27 -9.37
N LYS A 102 3.77 -11.14 -10.30
CA LYS A 102 3.24 -12.50 -10.45
C LYS A 102 4.21 -13.52 -9.83
N PRO A 103 3.70 -14.67 -9.37
CA PRO A 103 4.54 -15.83 -9.11
C PRO A 103 5.41 -16.16 -10.32
N LEU A 104 6.62 -16.66 -10.08
CA LEU A 104 7.53 -17.11 -11.13
C LEU A 104 6.95 -18.38 -11.78
N GLU A 105 6.94 -18.45 -13.12
CA GLU A 105 6.36 -19.57 -13.87
C GLU A 105 7.21 -20.86 -13.78
N ASN A 106 8.51 -20.73 -13.51
CA ASN A 106 9.40 -21.88 -13.40
C ASN A 106 9.23 -22.57 -12.04
N GLU A 107 8.83 -23.85 -12.04
CA GLU A 107 8.55 -24.65 -10.84
C GLU A 107 9.68 -24.63 -9.79
N ASN A 108 10.95 -24.70 -10.20
CA ASN A 108 12.09 -24.68 -9.27
C ASN A 108 12.23 -23.31 -8.60
N HIS A 109 11.98 -22.23 -9.34
CA HIS A 109 12.00 -20.87 -8.81
C HIS A 109 10.76 -20.58 -7.95
N LEU A 110 9.64 -21.22 -8.25
CA LEU A 110 8.40 -21.08 -7.49
C LEU A 110 8.55 -21.69 -6.09
N VAL A 111 9.20 -22.85 -5.96
CA VAL A 111 9.46 -23.47 -4.65
C VAL A 111 10.36 -22.57 -3.80
N SER A 112 11.47 -22.08 -4.34
CA SER A 112 12.37 -21.19 -3.59
C SER A 112 11.71 -19.86 -3.23
N TRP A 113 10.94 -19.28 -4.15
CA TRP A 113 10.13 -18.08 -3.91
C TRP A 113 9.12 -18.27 -2.78
N ASN A 114 8.36 -19.37 -2.80
CA ASN A 114 7.37 -19.66 -1.78
C ASN A 114 8.01 -19.89 -0.40
N SER A 115 9.14 -20.62 -0.34
CA SER A 115 9.88 -20.80 0.91
C SER A 115 10.37 -19.46 1.48
N GLN A 116 10.91 -18.58 0.63
CA GLN A 116 11.35 -17.25 1.06
C GLN A 116 10.20 -16.41 1.60
N LEU A 117 9.04 -16.40 0.90
CA LEU A 117 7.86 -15.68 1.38
C LEU A 117 7.37 -16.22 2.73
N GLU A 118 7.40 -17.53 2.94
CA GLU A 118 7.01 -18.14 4.21
C GLU A 118 7.94 -17.72 5.36
N GLU A 119 9.26 -17.70 5.12
CA GLU A 119 10.24 -17.22 6.08
C GLU A 119 10.07 -15.74 6.41
N ASP A 120 9.90 -14.90 5.38
CA ASP A 120 9.68 -13.45 5.54
C ASP A 120 8.40 -13.16 6.34
N MET A 121 7.33 -13.92 6.09
CA MET A 121 6.08 -13.82 6.84
C MET A 121 6.25 -14.17 8.31
N LYS A 122 7.00 -15.24 8.63
CA LYS A 122 7.31 -15.62 10.03
C LYS A 122 8.10 -14.51 10.73
N MET A 123 9.06 -13.90 10.04
CA MET A 123 9.86 -12.80 10.59
C MET A 123 9.00 -11.56 10.88
N ILE A 124 8.11 -11.19 9.95
CA ILE A 124 7.19 -10.05 10.13
C ILE A 124 6.25 -10.29 11.31
N GLN A 125 5.65 -11.48 11.41
CA GLN A 125 4.76 -11.83 12.52
C GLN A 125 5.49 -11.80 13.87
N PHE A 126 6.73 -12.31 13.91
CA PHE A 126 7.54 -12.25 15.12
C PHE A 126 7.81 -10.79 15.55
N GLN A 127 8.14 -9.92 14.60
CA GLN A 127 8.38 -8.51 14.87
C GLN A 127 7.10 -7.79 15.32
N ASP A 128 5.95 -8.07 14.71
CA ASP A 128 4.66 -7.51 15.12
C ASP A 128 4.27 -7.94 16.54
N ASN A 129 4.43 -9.23 16.87
CA ASN A 129 4.20 -9.75 18.21
C ASN A 129 5.11 -9.07 19.24
N ARG A 130 6.38 -8.87 18.89
CA ARG A 130 7.34 -8.17 19.74
C ARG A 130 6.96 -6.70 19.94
N ASN A 131 6.57 -5.99 18.88
CA ASN A 131 6.10 -4.60 18.98
C ASN A 131 4.88 -4.48 19.88
N HIS A 132 3.93 -5.42 19.76
CA HIS A 132 2.74 -5.43 20.60
C HIS A 132 3.07 -5.60 22.09
N ILE A 133 4.01 -6.49 22.44
CA ILE A 133 4.45 -6.68 23.83
C ILE A 133 5.10 -5.40 24.40
N MET A 134 5.81 -4.61 23.57
CA MET A 134 6.44 -3.37 24.02
C MET A 134 5.47 -2.19 24.18
N GLU A 135 4.30 -2.23 23.52
CA GLU A 135 3.26 -1.20 23.64
C GLU A 135 2.36 -1.38 24.88
N VAL A 136 2.41 -2.54 25.53
CA VAL A 136 1.64 -2.88 26.75
C VAL A 136 2.48 -2.63 28.00
#